data_AF-A0A838EJ42-F1
#
_entry.id   AF-A0A838EJ42-F1
#
_cell.length_a   1.000
_cell.length_b   1.000
_cell.length_c   1.000
_cell.angle_alpha   90.00
_cell.angle_beta   90.00
_cell.angle_gamma   90.00
#
_symmetry.space_group_name_H-M   'P 1'
#
loop_
_entity.id
_entity.type
_entity.pdbx_description
1 polymer ?
#
loop_
_entity_poly.entity_id
_entity_poly.type
_entity_poly.pdbx_seq_one_letter_code
_entity_poly.pdbx_strand_id
1 'polypeptide(L)'
;MSNYNPSGPGKEPMLLLDTTGSMNYGTSATSKTPRRVTIQEAISILVEALAREDSEAEHEEGGGGLRTITFANGLAQDLEDLNPRNLREKWNSIVWDGGTLIMPGWNKMLQVYTEEFSARPMAQRPKLLALIITDGEARDFQAFAKAIRQSAGTIYVALTIIGYGEEHERTLAAYQEAAAQNPGHVQVYSFGSQTDPQEIARGLLQMIE
;
A
#
# COMPACT_ATOMS: atom_id res chain seq x y z
N MET A 1 -3.69 -30.36 18.33
CA MET A 1 -4.03 -30.84 16.97
C MET A 1 -3.68 -29.71 16.03
N SER A 2 -2.82 -29.96 15.04
CA SER A 2 -2.39 -28.94 14.08
C SER A 2 -3.51 -28.73 13.07
N ASN A 3 -4.10 -27.53 13.04
CA ASN A 3 -5.06 -27.15 12.01
C ASN A 3 -4.32 -27.01 10.68
N TYR A 4 -4.39 -28.07 9.86
CA TYR A 4 -3.93 -28.04 8.48
C TYR A 4 -4.94 -27.22 7.66
N ASN A 5 -4.54 -26.02 7.24
CA ASN A 5 -5.30 -25.23 6.27
C ASN A 5 -4.87 -25.67 4.85
N PRO A 6 -5.74 -26.37 4.08
CA PRO A 6 -5.39 -26.93 2.77
C PRO A 6 -5.08 -25.87 1.70
N SER A 7 -5.35 -24.58 1.96
CA SER A 7 -5.13 -23.45 1.05
C SER A 7 -3.71 -22.87 1.11
N GLY A 8 -2.87 -23.33 2.05
CA GLY A 8 -1.65 -22.62 2.45
C GLY A 8 -1.97 -21.35 3.26
N PRO A 9 -0.96 -20.67 3.80
CA PRO A 9 -1.17 -19.41 4.51
C PRO A 9 -1.62 -18.32 3.53
N GLY A 10 -2.60 -17.51 3.95
CA GLY A 10 -3.20 -16.44 3.16
C GLY A 10 -2.21 -15.32 2.79
N LYS A 11 -2.70 -14.32 2.06
CA LYS A 11 -1.96 -13.08 1.86
C LYS A 11 -2.10 -12.19 3.10
N GLU A 12 -1.03 -11.52 3.49
CA GLU A 12 -1.00 -10.49 4.53
C GLU A 12 -0.87 -9.12 3.87
N PRO A 13 -1.95 -8.30 3.84
CA PRO A 13 -1.88 -6.97 3.27
C PRO A 13 -1.09 -6.01 4.17
N MET A 14 -0.07 -5.36 3.61
CA MET A 14 0.63 -4.25 4.26
C MET A 14 0.60 -3.04 3.34
N LEU A 15 0.34 -1.86 3.89
CA LEU A 15 0.29 -0.60 3.15
C LEU A 15 1.65 0.11 3.14
N LEU A 16 2.12 0.50 1.96
CA LEU A 16 3.20 1.47 1.75
C LEU A 16 2.58 2.77 1.25
N LEU A 17 2.53 3.77 2.13
CA LEU A 17 1.87 5.04 1.89
C LEU A 17 2.87 6.17 1.64
N ASP A 18 2.73 6.83 0.50
CA ASP A 18 3.40 8.08 0.22
C ASP A 18 2.86 9.19 1.12
N THR A 19 3.76 9.84 1.86
CA THR A 19 3.42 10.93 2.80
C THR A 19 4.17 12.22 2.47
N THR A 20 4.63 12.34 1.23
CA THR A 20 5.50 13.44 0.80
C THR A 20 4.72 14.73 0.54
N GLY A 21 5.44 15.82 0.32
CA GLY A 21 4.83 17.13 0.08
C GLY A 21 3.91 17.16 -1.14
N SER A 22 4.18 16.35 -2.17
CA SER A 22 3.37 16.28 -3.39
C SER A 22 1.99 15.66 -3.18
N MET A 23 1.79 14.93 -2.07
CA MET A 23 0.47 14.45 -1.65
C MET A 23 -0.47 15.59 -1.23
N ASN A 24 0.03 16.82 -1.07
CA ASN A 24 -0.78 18.02 -0.88
C ASN A 24 -1.28 18.64 -2.20
N TYR A 25 -0.79 18.18 -3.36
CA TYR A 25 -1.24 18.69 -4.65
C TYR A 25 -2.68 18.29 -4.93
N GLY A 26 -3.32 19.02 -5.84
CA GLY A 26 -4.68 18.71 -6.30
C GLY A 26 -4.75 17.29 -6.87
N THR A 27 -5.83 16.58 -6.55
CA THR A 27 -6.08 15.23 -7.09
C THR A 27 -6.32 15.26 -8.61
N SER A 28 -6.82 16.38 -9.15
CA SER A 28 -7.01 16.59 -10.59
C SER A 28 -6.68 18.02 -10.99
N ALA A 29 -6.53 18.27 -12.29
CA ALA A 29 -6.29 19.61 -12.83
C ALA A 29 -7.40 20.64 -12.47
N THR A 30 -8.59 20.16 -12.12
CA THR A 30 -9.76 21.00 -11.79
C THR A 30 -10.14 20.96 -10.31
N SER A 31 -9.57 20.06 -9.51
CA SER A 31 -9.85 19.91 -8.09
C SER A 31 -8.69 20.40 -7.24
N LYS A 32 -8.99 21.27 -6.27
CA LYS A 32 -8.02 21.70 -5.25
C LYS A 32 -7.97 20.78 -4.04
N THR A 33 -8.80 19.73 -4.00
CA THR A 33 -8.75 18.74 -2.93
C THR A 33 -7.39 18.05 -2.96
N PRO A 34 -6.63 18.06 -1.86
CA PRO A 34 -5.35 17.37 -1.80
C PRO A 34 -5.51 15.86 -1.99
N ARG A 35 -4.56 15.21 -2.70
CA ARG A 35 -4.53 13.74 -2.88
C ARG A 35 -4.66 12.99 -1.56
N ARG A 36 -3.96 13.45 -0.53
CA ARG A 36 -4.04 12.86 0.83
C ARG A 36 -5.46 12.84 1.40
N VAL A 37 -6.30 13.83 1.11
CA VAL A 37 -7.68 13.86 1.64
C VAL A 37 -8.52 12.78 0.98
N THR A 38 -8.47 12.68 -0.35
CA THR A 38 -9.17 11.62 -1.09
C THR A 38 -8.68 10.22 -0.68
N ILE A 39 -7.37 10.05 -0.50
CA ILE A 39 -6.78 8.77 -0.09
C ILE A 39 -7.16 8.40 1.34
N GLN A 40 -7.24 9.37 2.27
CA GLN A 40 -7.68 9.13 3.64
C GLN A 40 -9.08 8.50 3.66
N GLU A 41 -10.01 9.05 2.89
CA GLU A 41 -11.39 8.56 2.80
C GLU A 41 -11.42 7.16 2.18
N ALA A 42 -10.63 6.90 1.14
CA ALA A 42 -10.53 5.58 0.53
C ALA A 42 -9.95 4.53 1.51
N ILE A 43 -8.89 4.88 2.24
CA ILE A 43 -8.30 4.00 3.26
C ILE A 43 -9.29 3.77 4.41
N SER A 44 -10.10 4.77 4.80
CA SER A 44 -11.14 4.60 5.81
C SER A 44 -12.13 3.50 5.41
N ILE A 45 -12.58 3.51 4.16
CA ILE A 45 -13.49 2.48 3.63
C ILE A 45 -12.79 1.11 3.59
N LEU A 46 -11.52 1.06 3.17
CA LEU A 46 -10.73 -0.16 3.13
C LEU A 46 -10.58 -0.79 4.53
N VAL A 47 -10.17 -0.03 5.54
CA VAL A 47 -9.96 -0.58 6.90
C VAL A 47 -11.28 -0.93 7.60
N GLU A 48 -12.39 -0.28 7.24
CA GLU A 48 -13.72 -0.67 7.70
C GLU A 48 -14.16 -2.02 7.11
N ALA A 49 -13.84 -2.28 5.85
CA ALA A 49 -14.12 -3.56 5.20
C ALA A 49 -13.27 -4.69 5.81
N LEU A 50 -11.95 -4.47 5.93
CA LEU A 50 -11.04 -5.41 6.57
C LEU A 50 -11.46 -5.74 8.01
N ALA A 51 -11.80 -4.72 8.81
CA ALA A 51 -12.25 -4.93 10.19
C ALA A 51 -13.58 -5.72 10.27
N ARG A 52 -14.44 -5.62 9.25
CA ARG A 52 -15.68 -6.40 9.18
C ARG A 52 -15.38 -7.87 8.88
N GLU A 53 -14.54 -8.13 7.90
CA GLU A 53 -14.09 -9.50 7.56
C GLU A 53 -13.43 -10.18 8.77
N ASP A 54 -12.55 -9.48 9.48
CA ASP A 54 -11.92 -9.99 10.71
C ASP A 54 -12.92 -10.25 11.83
N SER A 55 -13.96 -9.42 11.97
CA SER A 55 -14.99 -9.63 13.00
C SER A 55 -15.90 -10.82 12.71
N GLU A 56 -16.03 -11.19 11.43
CA GLU A 56 -16.81 -12.32 10.94
C GLU A 56 -15.99 -13.62 10.90
N ALA A 57 -14.66 -13.52 10.74
CA ALA A 57 -13.74 -14.62 10.91
C ALA A 57 -13.57 -14.92 12.41
N GLU A 58 -13.76 -16.18 12.85
CA GLU A 58 -13.67 -16.57 14.26
C GLU A 58 -12.24 -16.48 14.87
N HIS A 59 -11.33 -15.64 14.35
CA HIS A 59 -9.92 -15.60 14.73
C HIS A 59 -9.44 -14.19 15.15
N GLU A 60 -8.71 -14.21 16.28
CA GLU A 60 -7.88 -13.16 16.90
C GLU A 60 -8.56 -12.14 17.82
N GLU A 61 -8.35 -12.35 19.13
CA GLU A 61 -8.44 -11.31 20.15
C GLU A 61 -7.39 -10.22 19.86
N GLY A 62 -7.78 -9.22 19.07
CA GLY A 62 -6.89 -8.13 18.69
C GLY A 62 -7.56 -7.09 17.81
N GLY A 63 -8.55 -7.48 16.99
CA GLY A 63 -9.15 -6.61 15.98
C GLY A 63 -8.08 -6.20 14.98
N GLY A 64 -7.94 -6.99 13.91
CA GLY A 64 -6.92 -6.76 12.89
C GLY A 64 -6.98 -5.37 12.26
N GLY A 65 -5.90 -5.02 11.58
CA GLY A 65 -5.76 -3.73 10.92
C GLY A 65 -4.71 -3.78 9.82
N LEU A 66 -4.70 -2.74 9.02
CA LEU A 66 -3.78 -2.64 7.89
C LEU A 66 -2.43 -2.11 8.35
N ARG A 67 -1.44 -3.00 8.52
CA ARG A 67 -0.07 -2.59 8.89
C ARG A 67 0.46 -1.58 7.88
N THR A 68 0.82 -0.39 8.34
CA THR A 68 1.11 0.75 7.45
C THR A 68 2.52 1.28 7.64
N ILE A 69 3.30 1.28 6.56
CA ILE A 69 4.59 1.95 6.46
C ILE A 69 4.38 3.23 5.64
N THR A 70 4.92 4.33 6.13
CA THR A 70 4.96 5.60 5.40
C THR A 70 6.36 5.89 4.89
N PHE A 71 6.46 6.67 3.83
CA PHE A 71 7.73 7.20 3.35
C PHE A 71 7.65 8.68 2.99
N ALA A 72 8.71 9.41 3.32
CA ALA A 72 8.93 10.79 2.94
C ALA A 72 10.39 11.20 3.21
N ASN A 73 10.94 12.10 2.39
CA ASN A 73 12.26 12.70 2.60
C ASN A 73 13.42 11.70 2.78
N GLY A 74 13.35 10.54 2.11
CA GLY A 74 14.36 9.48 2.23
C GLY A 74 14.27 8.67 3.52
N LEU A 75 13.24 8.90 4.34
CA LEU A 75 12.95 8.17 5.58
C LEU A 75 11.71 7.32 5.41
N ALA A 76 11.58 6.31 6.26
CA ALA A 76 10.41 5.47 6.36
C ALA A 76 10.03 5.28 7.83
N GLN A 77 8.73 5.27 8.11
CA GLN A 77 8.20 5.06 9.46
C GLN A 77 7.13 3.99 9.44
N ASP A 78 7.13 3.16 10.47
CA ASP A 78 6.08 2.20 10.72
C ASP A 78 5.01 2.86 11.59
N LEU A 79 3.81 3.07 11.02
CA LEU A 79 2.65 3.62 11.75
C LEU A 79 1.88 2.55 12.50
N GLU A 80 2.36 1.30 12.50
CA GLU A 80 1.63 0.13 12.97
C GLU A 80 0.30 -0.04 12.22
N ASP A 81 -0.67 -0.69 12.85
CA ASP A 81 -1.93 -1.04 12.17
C ASP A 81 -2.88 0.14 12.13
N LEU A 82 -3.46 0.38 10.97
CA LEU A 82 -4.60 1.28 10.78
C LEU A 82 -5.90 0.49 10.88
N ASN A 83 -6.82 1.00 11.69
CA ASN A 83 -8.17 0.46 11.84
C ASN A 83 -9.18 1.61 12.05
N PRO A 84 -10.50 1.34 12.01
CA PRO A 84 -11.51 2.40 12.13
C PRO A 84 -11.42 3.22 13.43
N ARG A 85 -10.80 2.68 14.49
CA ARG A 85 -10.68 3.36 15.79
C ARG A 85 -9.52 4.35 15.84
N ASN A 86 -8.41 4.06 15.18
CA ASN A 86 -7.17 4.84 15.30
C ASN A 86 -6.78 5.61 14.02
N LEU A 87 -7.40 5.33 12.87
CA LEU A 87 -6.99 5.90 11.57
C LEU A 87 -6.93 7.42 11.62
N ARG A 88 -7.98 8.07 12.12
CA ARG A 88 -8.05 9.54 12.16
C ARG A 88 -6.92 10.16 12.97
N GLU A 89 -6.59 9.56 14.13
CA GLU A 89 -5.53 10.05 15.00
C GLU A 89 -4.17 9.89 14.33
N LYS A 90 -3.85 8.67 13.89
CA LYS A 90 -2.57 8.37 13.22
C LYS A 90 -2.41 9.20 11.95
N TRP A 91 -3.45 9.34 11.13
CA TRP A 91 -3.41 10.16 9.92
C TRP A 91 -3.08 11.62 10.19
N ASN A 92 -3.64 12.19 11.27
CA ASN A 92 -3.40 13.58 11.64
C ASN A 92 -1.99 13.80 12.23
N SER A 93 -1.32 12.75 12.71
CA SER A 93 0.07 12.81 13.16
C SER A 93 1.10 12.79 12.02
N ILE A 94 0.68 12.46 10.79
CA ILE A 94 1.58 12.41 9.63
C ILE A 94 1.99 13.84 9.24
N VAL A 95 3.30 14.04 9.08
CA VAL A 95 3.86 15.26 8.49
C VAL A 95 3.91 15.07 6.98
N TRP A 96 3.01 15.76 6.27
CA TRP A 96 2.86 15.68 4.81
C TRP A 96 3.83 16.63 4.08
N ASP A 97 5.12 16.30 4.09
CA ASP A 97 6.17 17.16 3.53
C ASP A 97 7.38 16.35 3.04
N GLY A 98 8.35 17.03 2.43
CA GLY A 98 9.59 16.44 1.97
C GLY A 98 9.50 15.80 0.59
N GLY A 99 10.67 15.36 0.10
CA GLY A 99 10.79 14.81 -1.26
C GLY A 99 10.41 13.33 -1.36
N THR A 100 9.90 12.95 -2.52
CA THR A 100 9.40 11.60 -2.80
C THR A 100 10.54 10.65 -3.15
N LEU A 101 10.82 9.71 -2.23
CA LEU A 101 11.80 8.63 -2.35
C LEU A 101 11.18 7.35 -1.77
N ILE A 102 10.81 6.40 -2.64
CA ILE A 102 10.00 5.23 -2.28
C ILE A 102 10.83 4.04 -1.79
N MET A 103 12.09 3.91 -2.22
CA MET A 103 12.94 2.76 -1.88
C MET A 103 13.17 2.59 -0.36
N PRO A 104 13.38 3.65 0.44
CA PRO A 104 13.46 3.52 1.89
C PRO A 104 12.19 2.91 2.50
N GLY A 105 11.02 3.32 2.00
CA GLY A 105 9.73 2.77 2.40
C GLY A 105 9.58 1.29 2.05
N TRP A 106 9.92 0.93 0.82
CA TRP A 106 9.93 -0.47 0.37
C TRP A 106 10.82 -1.36 1.24
N ASN A 107 12.05 -0.92 1.51
CA ASN A 107 12.98 -1.67 2.35
C ASN A 107 12.46 -1.82 3.79
N LYS A 108 11.85 -0.76 4.35
CA LYS A 108 11.26 -0.81 5.69
C LYS A 108 10.08 -1.76 5.76
N MET A 109 9.21 -1.78 4.75
CA MET A 109 8.10 -2.75 4.68
C MET A 109 8.61 -4.20 4.68
N LEU A 110 9.60 -4.52 3.84
CA LEU A 110 10.20 -5.86 3.81
C LEU A 110 10.86 -6.24 5.13
N GLN A 111 11.49 -5.27 5.80
CA GLN A 111 12.05 -5.46 7.13
C GLN A 111 10.95 -5.79 8.16
N VAL A 112 9.90 -4.98 8.25
CA VAL A 112 8.78 -5.18 9.20
C VAL A 112 8.13 -6.54 8.98
N TYR A 113 7.80 -6.87 7.74
CA TYR A 113 7.25 -8.18 7.38
C TYR A 113 8.17 -9.34 7.82
N THR A 114 9.48 -9.19 7.60
CA THR A 114 10.45 -10.22 8.00
C THR A 114 10.55 -10.35 9.52
N GLU A 115 10.60 -9.24 10.24
CA GLU A 115 10.63 -9.21 11.72
C GLU A 115 9.42 -9.92 12.31
N GLU A 116 8.23 -9.70 11.72
CA GLU A 116 6.98 -10.27 12.19
C GLU A 116 6.86 -11.79 11.92
N PHE A 117 7.23 -12.24 10.73
CA PHE A 117 6.94 -13.62 10.31
C PHE A 117 8.17 -14.54 10.25
N SER A 118 9.40 -14.04 10.44
CA SER A 118 10.62 -14.87 10.34
C SER A 118 10.68 -16.01 11.35
N ALA A 119 10.08 -15.86 12.53
CA ALA A 119 10.03 -16.92 13.54
C ALA A 119 9.12 -18.09 13.12
N ARG A 120 8.19 -17.88 12.19
CA ARG A 120 7.29 -18.93 11.68
C ARG A 120 8.02 -19.82 10.67
N PRO A 121 7.75 -21.14 10.63
CA PRO A 121 8.24 -22.02 9.56
C PRO A 121 7.85 -21.46 8.19
N MET A 122 8.72 -21.61 7.18
CA MET A 122 8.50 -21.04 5.84
C MET A 122 7.15 -21.43 5.22
N ALA A 123 6.69 -22.66 5.45
CA ALA A 123 5.40 -23.15 4.96
C ALA A 123 4.17 -22.53 5.66
N GLN A 124 4.37 -21.83 6.78
CA GLN A 124 3.32 -21.21 7.60
C GLN A 124 3.37 -19.67 7.55
N ARG A 125 4.39 -19.09 6.91
CA ARG A 125 4.46 -17.63 6.74
C ARG A 125 3.38 -17.20 5.75
N PRO A 126 2.56 -16.19 6.07
CA PRO A 126 1.66 -15.60 5.07
C PRO A 126 2.46 -15.10 3.88
N LYS A 127 1.80 -14.83 2.75
CA LYS A 127 2.43 -14.17 1.60
C LYS A 127 2.28 -12.66 1.78
N LEU A 128 3.34 -11.88 1.68
CA LEU A 128 3.23 -10.42 1.68
C LEU A 128 2.41 -9.97 0.47
N LEU A 129 1.33 -9.23 0.72
CA LEU A 129 0.67 -8.39 -0.27
C LEU A 129 0.98 -6.92 0.05
N ALA A 130 1.96 -6.37 -0.66
CA ALA A 130 2.32 -4.96 -0.55
C ALA A 130 1.31 -4.12 -1.34
N LEU A 131 0.39 -3.47 -0.64
CA LEU A 131 -0.49 -2.42 -1.18
C LEU A 131 0.30 -1.12 -1.17
N ILE A 132 0.46 -0.47 -2.31
CA ILE A 132 1.32 0.71 -2.44
C ILE A 132 0.50 1.85 -2.98
N ILE A 133 0.50 3.00 -2.31
CA ILE A 133 -0.22 4.20 -2.76
C ILE A 133 0.79 5.34 -2.86
N THR A 134 0.97 5.87 -4.07
CA THR A 134 1.85 7.02 -4.38
C THR A 134 1.22 7.90 -5.45
N ASP A 135 1.76 9.10 -5.66
CA ASP A 135 1.25 10.02 -6.66
C ASP A 135 2.07 10.07 -7.96
N GLY A 136 3.22 9.40 -7.98
CA GLY A 136 4.09 9.31 -9.15
C GLY A 136 5.26 10.27 -9.16
N GLU A 137 5.50 11.02 -8.08
CA GLU A 137 6.58 12.01 -8.00
C GLU A 137 7.91 11.43 -7.47
N ALA A 138 7.97 10.11 -7.25
CA ALA A 138 9.14 9.43 -6.69
C ALA A 138 10.37 9.58 -7.57
N ARG A 139 11.45 10.19 -7.06
CA ARG A 139 12.68 10.41 -7.83
C ARG A 139 13.48 9.14 -8.09
N ASP A 140 13.29 8.13 -7.27
CA ASP A 140 13.90 6.80 -7.36
C ASP A 140 12.95 5.75 -7.95
N PHE A 141 11.89 6.17 -8.66
CA PHE A 141 10.88 5.28 -9.26
C PHE A 141 11.50 4.20 -10.16
N GLN A 142 12.59 4.48 -10.86
CA GLN A 142 13.30 3.49 -11.69
C GLN A 142 13.93 2.37 -10.87
N ALA A 143 14.54 2.72 -9.73
CA ALA A 143 15.10 1.73 -8.81
C ALA A 143 13.98 0.87 -8.21
N PHE A 144 12.85 1.50 -7.89
CA PHE A 144 11.69 0.82 -7.34
C PHE A 144 10.99 -0.08 -8.36
N ALA A 145 10.79 0.38 -9.61
CA ALA A 145 10.27 -0.43 -10.71
C ALA A 145 11.13 -1.68 -10.94
N LYS A 146 12.46 -1.54 -10.87
CA LYS A 146 13.38 -2.67 -10.94
C LYS A 146 13.19 -3.63 -9.75
N ALA A 147 13.01 -3.11 -8.53
CA ALA A 147 12.81 -3.92 -7.34
C ALA A 147 11.50 -4.74 -7.40
N ILE A 148 10.37 -4.10 -7.72
CA ILE A 148 9.08 -4.81 -7.81
C ILE A 148 9.04 -5.81 -8.96
N ARG A 149 9.70 -5.51 -10.08
CA ARG A 149 9.86 -6.48 -11.18
C ARG A 149 10.56 -7.76 -10.71
N GLN A 150 11.48 -7.65 -9.76
CA GLN A 150 12.21 -8.79 -9.19
C GLN A 150 11.49 -9.50 -8.05
N SER A 151 10.30 -9.01 -7.63
CA SER A 151 9.47 -9.68 -6.63
C SER A 151 9.10 -11.09 -7.08
N ALA A 152 9.25 -12.06 -6.18
CA ALA A 152 8.97 -13.45 -6.47
C ALA A 152 8.57 -14.20 -5.20
N GLY A 153 8.09 -15.43 -5.36
CA GLY A 153 7.81 -16.33 -4.24
C GLY A 153 6.62 -15.85 -3.41
N THR A 154 6.88 -15.37 -2.19
CA THR A 154 5.84 -14.98 -1.23
C THR A 154 5.54 -13.49 -1.24
N ILE A 155 6.05 -12.72 -2.20
CA ILE A 155 5.84 -11.27 -2.28
C ILE A 155 4.96 -10.95 -3.49
N TYR A 156 3.86 -10.26 -3.25
CA TYR A 156 2.92 -9.75 -4.24
C TYR A 156 2.80 -8.24 -4.06
N VAL A 157 2.72 -7.50 -5.15
CA VAL A 157 2.68 -6.04 -5.18
C VAL A 157 1.42 -5.60 -5.91
N ALA A 158 0.60 -4.84 -5.21
CA ALA A 158 -0.56 -4.14 -5.73
C ALA A 158 -0.30 -2.63 -5.63
N LEU A 159 0.12 -2.03 -6.74
CA LEU A 159 0.52 -0.63 -6.78
C LEU A 159 -0.60 0.23 -7.35
N THR A 160 -1.00 1.21 -6.56
CA THR A 160 -1.92 2.26 -6.92
C THR A 160 -1.19 3.57 -7.10
N ILE A 161 -1.44 4.25 -8.21
CA ILE A 161 -0.92 5.59 -8.48
C ILE A 161 -2.06 6.59 -8.70
N ILE A 162 -1.98 7.77 -8.06
CA ILE A 162 -3.04 8.79 -8.08
C ILE A 162 -2.44 10.15 -8.39
N GLY A 163 -2.86 10.78 -9.48
CA GLY A 163 -2.32 12.05 -9.89
C GLY A 163 -2.44 12.24 -11.39
N TYR A 164 -1.72 13.25 -11.88
CA TYR A 164 -1.68 13.61 -13.30
C TYR A 164 -0.42 14.43 -13.56
N GLY A 165 -0.04 14.55 -14.83
CA GLY A 165 1.11 15.32 -15.26
C GLY A 165 2.26 14.45 -15.77
N GLU A 166 3.29 15.08 -16.33
CA GLU A 166 4.37 14.37 -17.02
C GLU A 166 5.15 13.42 -16.11
N GLU A 167 5.46 13.84 -14.88
CA GLU A 167 6.16 13.00 -13.90
C GLU A 167 5.30 11.78 -13.50
N HIS A 168 4.00 11.97 -13.29
CA HIS A 168 3.04 10.89 -13.04
C HIS A 168 3.04 9.87 -14.18
N GLU A 169 2.87 10.32 -15.43
CA GLU A 169 2.81 9.42 -16.59
C GLU A 169 4.12 8.65 -16.79
N ARG A 170 5.26 9.33 -16.58
CA ARG A 170 6.57 8.70 -16.68
C ARG A 170 6.77 7.61 -15.63
N THR A 171 6.35 7.87 -14.40
CA THR A 171 6.42 6.92 -13.30
C THR A 171 5.45 5.75 -13.50
N LEU A 172 4.22 6.03 -13.90
CA LEU A 172 3.21 5.02 -14.24
C LEU A 172 3.71 4.08 -15.33
N ALA A 173 4.30 4.60 -16.42
CA ALA A 173 4.82 3.79 -17.51
C ALA A 173 5.91 2.81 -17.03
N ALA A 174 6.82 3.25 -16.16
CA ALA A 174 7.86 2.38 -15.59
C ALA A 174 7.27 1.26 -14.71
N TYR A 175 6.23 1.56 -13.92
CA TYR A 175 5.56 0.56 -13.10
C TYR A 175 4.75 -0.42 -13.95
N GLN A 176 4.04 0.05 -14.97
CA GLN A 176 3.33 -0.81 -15.92
C GLN A 176 4.28 -1.74 -16.67
N GLU A 177 5.45 -1.25 -17.08
CA GLU A 177 6.50 -2.10 -17.67
C GLU A 177 6.96 -3.20 -16.69
N ALA A 178 7.18 -2.84 -15.41
CA ALA A 178 7.53 -3.81 -14.38
C ALA A 178 6.42 -4.87 -14.18
N ALA A 179 5.15 -4.46 -14.19
CA ALA A 179 3.99 -5.35 -14.11
C ALA A 179 3.89 -6.27 -15.32
N ALA A 180 4.09 -5.76 -16.53
CA ALA A 180 4.08 -6.57 -17.75
C ALA A 180 5.19 -7.64 -17.77
N GLN A 181 6.33 -7.36 -17.14
CA GLN A 181 7.44 -8.31 -17.01
C GLN A 181 7.25 -9.30 -15.85
N ASN A 182 6.32 -9.04 -14.93
CA ASN A 182 6.05 -9.89 -13.78
C ASN A 182 4.54 -9.93 -13.39
N PRO A 183 3.66 -10.39 -14.29
CA PRO A 183 2.21 -10.29 -14.11
C PRO A 183 1.65 -11.20 -13.01
N GLY A 184 2.44 -12.19 -12.54
CA GLY A 184 2.05 -13.08 -11.45
C GLY A 184 2.28 -12.49 -10.06
N HIS A 185 3.12 -11.46 -9.94
CA HIS A 185 3.50 -10.85 -8.66
C HIS A 185 3.26 -9.34 -8.60
N VAL A 186 3.08 -8.65 -9.72
CA VAL A 186 2.96 -7.20 -9.76
C VAL A 186 1.71 -6.80 -10.54
N GLN A 187 0.84 -6.05 -9.90
CA GLN A 187 -0.30 -5.39 -10.50
C GLN A 187 -0.20 -3.89 -10.27
N VAL A 188 -0.53 -3.11 -11.30
CA VAL A 188 -0.46 -1.65 -11.28
C VAL A 188 -1.78 -1.09 -11.77
N TYR A 189 -2.37 -0.23 -10.95
CA TYR A 189 -3.61 0.46 -11.25
C TYR A 189 -3.40 1.98 -11.12
N SER A 190 -3.76 2.71 -12.17
CA SER A 190 -3.84 4.16 -12.08
C SER A 190 -5.27 4.57 -11.86
N PHE A 191 -5.51 5.36 -10.81
CA PHE A 191 -6.76 6.10 -10.68
C PHE A 191 -6.67 7.49 -11.33
N GLY A 192 -5.49 7.88 -11.85
CA GLY A 192 -5.26 9.16 -12.49
C GLY A 192 -5.84 10.31 -11.66
N SER A 193 -6.75 11.07 -12.28
CA SER A 193 -7.45 12.21 -11.67
C SER A 193 -8.72 11.87 -10.89
N GLN A 194 -8.92 10.60 -10.49
CA GLN A 194 -10.11 10.19 -9.73
C GLN A 194 -10.19 10.91 -8.39
N THR A 195 -11.36 11.49 -8.11
CA THR A 195 -11.64 12.25 -6.88
C THR A 195 -12.66 11.56 -5.98
N ASP A 196 -13.35 10.53 -6.45
CA ASP A 196 -14.28 9.73 -5.65
C ASP A 196 -13.51 8.67 -4.83
N PRO A 197 -13.47 8.80 -3.49
CA PRO A 197 -12.82 7.81 -2.63
C PRO A 197 -13.47 6.43 -2.70
N GLN A 198 -14.77 6.32 -3.05
CA GLN A 198 -15.47 5.04 -3.16
C GLN A 198 -14.97 4.22 -4.35
N GLU A 199 -14.60 4.88 -5.46
CA GLU A 199 -13.98 4.21 -6.60
C GLU A 199 -12.58 3.71 -6.28
N ILE A 200 -11.79 4.54 -5.59
CA ILE A 200 -10.44 4.16 -5.17
C ILE A 200 -10.50 3.00 -4.19
N ALA A 201 -11.36 3.08 -3.16
CA ALA A 201 -11.54 2.01 -2.18
C ALA A 201 -11.97 0.70 -2.83
N ARG A 202 -12.93 0.73 -3.76
CA ARG A 202 -13.36 -0.47 -4.51
C ARG A 202 -12.21 -1.10 -5.29
N GLY A 203 -11.38 -0.31 -5.96
CA GLY A 203 -10.22 -0.84 -6.66
C GLY A 203 -9.18 -1.41 -5.70
N LEU A 204 -8.93 -0.77 -4.56
CA LEU A 204 -8.04 -1.30 -3.51
C LEU A 204 -8.55 -2.64 -2.95
N LEU A 205 -9.86 -2.75 -2.70
CA LEU A 205 -10.50 -3.99 -2.23
C LEU A 205 -10.35 -5.13 -3.24
N GLN A 206 -10.52 -4.84 -4.53
CA GLN A 206 -10.31 -5.85 -5.58
C GLN A 206 -8.86 -6.35 -5.67
N MET A 207 -7.88 -5.58 -5.18
CA MET A 207 -6.47 -5.99 -5.19
C MET A 207 -6.09 -6.89 -4.00
N ILE A 208 -6.88 -6.87 -2.92
CA ILE A 208 -6.64 -7.71 -1.74
C ILE A 208 -7.31 -9.07 -1.81
N GLU A 209 -8.39 -9.19 -2.57
CA GLU A 209 -9.06 -10.47 -2.90
C GLU A 209 -8.14 -11.45 -3.68
#